data_AF-A0A562ZT15-F1
#
_entry.id   AF-A0A562ZT15-F1
#
_cell.length_a   1.000
_cell.length_b   1.000
_cell.length_c   1.000
_cell.angle_alpha   90.00
_cell.angle_beta   90.00
_cell.angle_gamma   90.00
#
_symmetry.space_group_name_H-M   'P 1'
#
loop_
_entity.id
_entity.type
_entity.pdbx_description
1 polymer ?
#
loop_
_entity_poly.entity_id
_entity_poly.type
_entity_poly.pdbx_seq_one_letter_code
_entity_poly.pdbx_strand_id
1 'polypeptide(L)'
;MNRQAVLDEIAAFQEGFKLSIRRLYGTTLGLPDELDHEATPLYRTVAAMFDYGVAGQHKPDSWLGQGDLLNPDFCDVEAFLSGLAGLAQFLDEDAVSVPVQSLRVARTAVARHVLEGGQRHTGFEDGLPAQGYLSIMEVALLANMDERSVRNATNPSATSPLATETLEKRTFVPIAEAKRWLAARKGFVPTTGLPGQAGDQVAVAPPALAPATLAALTQRAQAQGLAVDAFVHRLLQAT
;
A
#
# COMPACT_ATOMS: atom_id res chain seq x y z
N MET A 1 -0.08 -17.75 2.52
CA MET A 1 1.24 -17.53 1.87
C MET A 1 2.32 -17.74 2.91
N ASN A 2 3.44 -18.38 2.57
CA ASN A 2 4.53 -18.66 3.51
C ASN A 2 5.55 -17.52 3.47
N ARG A 3 5.86 -16.90 4.61
CA ARG A 3 6.78 -15.76 4.70
C ARG A 3 8.20 -16.12 4.24
N GLN A 4 8.73 -17.25 4.72
CA GLN A 4 10.08 -17.68 4.36
C GLN A 4 10.21 -17.93 2.85
N ALA A 5 9.20 -18.56 2.24
CA ALA A 5 9.21 -18.80 0.79
C ALA A 5 9.23 -17.50 -0.03
N VAL A 6 8.56 -16.44 0.42
CA VAL A 6 8.63 -15.11 -0.21
C VAL A 6 10.05 -14.52 -0.08
N LEU A 7 10.64 -14.65 1.11
CA LEU A 7 11.96 -14.10 1.39
C LEU A 7 13.09 -14.84 0.67
N ASP A 8 12.96 -16.16 0.54
CA ASP A 8 13.86 -16.98 -0.25
C ASP A 8 13.74 -16.63 -1.75
N GLU A 9 12.51 -16.39 -2.24
CA GLU A 9 12.27 -15.98 -3.63
C GLU A 9 12.92 -14.62 -3.95
N ILE A 10 12.74 -13.61 -3.09
CA ILE A 10 13.34 -12.29 -3.34
C ILE A 10 14.87 -12.31 -3.20
N ALA A 11 15.42 -13.10 -2.27
CA ALA A 11 16.88 -13.27 -2.16
C ALA A 11 17.47 -13.94 -3.41
N ALA A 12 16.84 -15.02 -3.90
CA ALA A 12 17.24 -15.69 -5.13
C ALA A 12 17.15 -14.75 -6.34
N PHE A 13 16.08 -13.94 -6.42
CA PHE A 13 15.95 -12.91 -7.45
C PHE A 13 17.09 -11.88 -7.38
N GLN A 14 17.46 -11.40 -6.18
CA GLN A 14 18.55 -10.43 -6.03
C GLN A 14 19.90 -10.95 -6.49
N GLU A 15 20.22 -12.21 -6.18
CA GLU A 15 21.45 -12.84 -6.66
C GLU A 15 21.48 -12.93 -8.19
N GLY A 16 20.39 -13.41 -8.79
CA GLY A 16 20.27 -13.49 -10.24
C GLY A 16 20.33 -12.11 -10.91
N PHE A 17 19.56 -11.15 -10.40
CA PHE A 17 19.48 -9.80 -10.96
C PHE A 17 20.81 -9.05 -10.87
N LYS A 18 21.60 -9.28 -9.80
CA LYS A 18 22.98 -8.78 -9.68
C LYS A 18 23.86 -9.27 -10.84
N LEU A 19 23.72 -10.54 -11.24
CA LEU A 19 24.46 -11.09 -12.38
C LEU A 19 24.03 -10.44 -13.69
N SER A 20 22.72 -10.25 -13.89
CA SER A 20 22.19 -9.54 -15.07
C SER A 20 22.73 -8.10 -15.17
N ILE A 21 22.78 -7.37 -14.05
CA ILE A 21 23.36 -6.02 -14.01
C ILE A 21 24.85 -6.05 -14.36
N ARG A 22 25.62 -6.99 -13.78
CA ARG A 22 27.05 -7.15 -14.08
C ARG A 22 27.30 -7.50 -15.54
N ARG A 23 26.44 -8.30 -16.17
CA ARG A 23 26.52 -8.63 -17.59
C ARG A 23 26.34 -7.39 -18.47
N LEU A 24 25.38 -6.53 -18.14
CA LEU A 24 25.08 -5.32 -18.92
C LEU A 24 26.11 -4.20 -18.76
N TYR A 25 26.51 -3.92 -17.52
CA TYR A 25 27.31 -2.75 -17.18
C TYR A 25 28.78 -3.08 -16.87
N GLY A 26 29.13 -4.37 -16.83
CA GLY A 26 30.42 -4.83 -16.34
C GLY A 26 30.54 -4.73 -14.81
N THR A 27 31.77 -4.80 -14.31
CA THR A 27 32.08 -4.75 -12.87
C THR A 27 32.20 -3.33 -12.31
N THR A 28 32.00 -2.30 -13.14
CA THR A 28 32.22 -0.89 -12.80
C THR A 28 31.21 -0.33 -11.81
N LEU A 29 30.03 -0.95 -11.66
CA LEU A 29 29.00 -0.53 -10.71
C LEU A 29 29.34 -0.81 -9.24
N GLY A 30 30.46 -1.48 -8.95
CA GLY A 30 30.91 -1.71 -7.58
C GLY A 30 29.97 -2.58 -6.75
N LEU A 31 29.14 -3.42 -7.39
CA LEU A 31 28.28 -4.36 -6.69
C LEU A 31 29.15 -5.40 -5.96
N PRO A 32 28.89 -5.68 -4.67
CA PRO A 32 29.68 -6.64 -3.91
C PRO A 32 29.53 -8.06 -4.49
N ASP A 33 30.54 -8.91 -4.28
CA ASP A 33 30.50 -10.30 -4.75
C ASP A 33 29.44 -11.11 -4.01
N GLU A 34 29.36 -10.93 -2.70
CA GLU A 34 28.32 -11.49 -1.85
C GLU A 34 27.35 -10.38 -1.44
N LEU A 35 26.04 -10.62 -1.60
CA LEU A 35 25.02 -9.69 -1.18
C LEU A 35 24.51 -10.12 0.20
N ASP A 36 24.58 -9.21 1.17
CA ASP A 36 23.79 -9.36 2.40
C ASP A 36 22.33 -8.98 2.07
N HIS A 37 21.55 -9.99 1.67
CA HIS A 37 20.15 -9.83 1.26
C HIS A 37 19.33 -9.11 2.32
N GLU A 38 19.46 -9.51 3.59
CA GLU A 38 18.69 -8.96 4.70
C GLU A 38 19.03 -7.48 4.96
N ALA A 39 20.23 -7.05 4.59
CA ALA A 39 20.64 -5.65 4.64
C ALA A 39 20.16 -4.80 3.46
N THR A 40 19.58 -5.39 2.41
CA THR A 40 19.08 -4.60 1.28
C THR A 40 17.73 -3.94 1.56
N PRO A 41 17.46 -2.74 1.01
CA PRO A 41 16.14 -2.11 1.11
C PRO A 41 15.03 -2.97 0.51
N LEU A 42 15.24 -3.57 -0.67
CA LEU A 42 14.23 -4.39 -1.35
C LEU A 42 13.77 -5.57 -0.48
N TYR A 43 14.69 -6.33 0.13
CA TYR A 43 14.35 -7.46 0.98
C TYR A 43 13.57 -7.02 2.22
N ARG A 44 14.08 -6.01 2.95
CA ARG A 44 13.41 -5.49 4.15
C ARG A 44 12.03 -4.95 3.83
N THR A 45 11.89 -4.28 2.70
CA THR A 45 10.62 -3.71 2.27
C THR A 45 9.61 -4.79 1.92
N VAL A 46 9.99 -5.82 1.14
CA VAL A 46 9.11 -6.97 0.87
C VAL A 46 8.73 -7.69 2.16
N ALA A 47 9.66 -7.85 3.10
CA ALA A 47 9.41 -8.47 4.39
C ALA A 47 8.34 -7.73 5.20
N ALA A 48 8.39 -6.39 5.22
CA ALA A 48 7.37 -5.61 5.91
C ALA A 48 6.06 -5.50 5.14
N MET A 49 6.10 -5.46 3.80
CA MET A 49 4.88 -5.57 2.98
C MET A 49 4.17 -6.90 3.24
N PHE A 50 4.91 -7.98 3.51
CA PHE A 50 4.33 -9.24 3.95
C PHE A 50 3.65 -9.10 5.31
N ASP A 51 4.38 -8.60 6.31
CA ASP A 51 3.86 -8.44 7.68
C ASP A 51 2.58 -7.59 7.67
N TYR A 52 2.57 -6.50 6.91
CA TYR A 52 1.42 -5.61 6.78
C TYR A 52 0.30 -6.22 5.93
N GLY A 53 0.56 -6.45 4.63
CA GLY A 53 -0.47 -6.85 3.67
C GLY A 53 -1.09 -8.21 3.96
N VAL A 54 -0.27 -9.17 4.37
CA VAL A 54 -0.64 -10.58 4.45
C VAL A 54 -0.95 -10.97 5.89
N ALA A 55 -0.06 -10.62 6.83
CA ALA A 55 -0.26 -10.95 8.24
C ALA A 55 -1.11 -9.92 9.00
N GLY A 56 -1.46 -8.78 8.38
CA GLY A 56 -2.30 -7.75 9.00
C GLY A 56 -1.61 -7.05 10.18
N GLN A 57 -0.28 -7.07 10.24
CA GLN A 57 0.49 -6.47 11.33
C GLN A 57 0.90 -5.06 10.92
N HIS A 58 0.22 -4.06 11.48
CA HIS A 58 0.65 -2.68 11.40
C HIS A 58 1.59 -2.39 12.59
N LYS A 59 2.82 -1.98 12.30
CA LYS A 59 3.79 -1.59 13.33
C LYS A 59 3.85 -0.05 13.34
N PRO A 60 3.50 0.64 14.43
CA PRO A 60 3.38 2.11 14.47
C PRO A 60 4.68 2.84 14.13
N ASP A 61 5.80 2.32 14.61
CA ASP A 61 7.15 2.84 14.31
C ASP A 61 7.58 2.48 12.89
N SER A 62 6.75 1.70 12.20
CA SER A 62 6.99 1.16 10.89
C SER A 62 5.88 1.54 9.90
N TRP A 63 6.09 2.66 9.20
CA TRP A 63 5.92 2.65 7.74
C TRP A 63 4.51 2.87 7.16
N LEU A 64 3.58 3.52 7.86
CA LEU A 64 2.64 4.37 7.15
C LEU A 64 3.35 5.70 6.89
N GLY A 65 3.27 6.22 5.65
CA GLY A 65 3.59 7.63 5.43
C GLY A 65 2.75 8.47 6.38
N GLN A 66 3.22 9.67 6.73
CA GLN A 66 2.37 10.57 7.50
C GLN A 66 1.06 10.83 6.73
N GLY A 67 -0.08 10.37 7.28
CA GLY A 67 -1.41 10.55 6.69
C GLY A 67 -1.83 9.43 5.72
N ASP A 68 -2.47 9.81 4.61
CA ASP A 68 -3.11 8.88 3.68
C ASP A 68 -2.14 8.22 2.67
N LEU A 69 -0.86 8.59 2.72
CA LEU A 69 0.14 8.15 1.75
C LEU A 69 0.86 6.89 2.22
N LEU A 70 1.09 5.99 1.27
CA LEU A 70 1.92 4.80 1.48
C LEU A 70 3.38 5.24 1.74
N ASN A 71 4.15 4.45 2.48
CA ASN A 71 5.59 4.69 2.62
C ASN A 71 6.24 4.75 1.22
N PRO A 72 7.09 5.77 0.92
CA PRO A 72 7.82 5.85 -0.34
C PRO A 72 8.54 4.56 -0.74
N ASP A 73 9.16 3.85 0.22
CA ASP A 73 9.82 2.56 -0.04
C ASP A 73 8.84 1.50 -0.56
N PHE A 74 7.59 1.48 -0.05
CA PHE A 74 6.56 0.56 -0.53
C PHE A 74 6.13 0.91 -1.96
N CYS A 75 6.01 2.20 -2.26
CA CYS A 75 5.71 2.68 -3.61
C CYS A 75 6.80 2.26 -4.58
N ASP A 76 8.06 2.51 -4.24
CA ASP A 76 9.21 2.20 -5.08
C ASP A 76 9.33 0.69 -5.33
N VAL A 77 9.18 -0.13 -4.28
CA VAL A 77 9.25 -1.59 -4.40
C VAL A 77 8.06 -2.14 -5.20
N GLU A 78 6.85 -1.63 -4.99
CA GLU A 78 5.70 -2.07 -5.79
C GLU A 78 5.90 -1.71 -7.27
N ALA A 79 6.29 -0.46 -7.57
CA ALA A 79 6.52 -0.01 -8.92
C ALA A 79 7.64 -0.80 -9.60
N PHE A 80 8.74 -1.05 -8.89
CA PHE A 80 9.84 -1.88 -9.36
C PHE A 80 9.37 -3.30 -9.70
N LEU A 81 8.73 -3.99 -8.76
CA LEU A 81 8.27 -5.37 -8.94
C LEU A 81 7.20 -5.50 -10.04
N SER A 82 6.28 -4.53 -10.14
CA SER A 82 5.28 -4.48 -11.20
C SER A 82 5.93 -4.24 -12.58
N GLY A 83 7.02 -3.46 -12.64
CA GLY A 83 7.79 -3.22 -13.86
C GLY A 83 8.57 -4.43 -14.38
N LEU A 84 8.93 -5.40 -13.52
CA LEU A 84 9.72 -6.58 -13.91
C LEU A 84 9.04 -7.44 -14.98
N ALA A 85 7.71 -7.41 -15.08
CA ALA A 85 6.99 -8.13 -16.14
C ALA A 85 7.43 -7.68 -17.55
N GLY A 86 7.75 -6.40 -17.73
CA GLY A 86 8.28 -5.87 -19.00
C GLY A 86 9.72 -6.30 -19.29
N LEU A 87 10.44 -6.82 -18.30
CA LEU A 87 11.83 -7.27 -18.39
C LEU A 87 11.95 -8.80 -18.43
N ALA A 88 10.84 -9.54 -18.48
CA ALA A 88 10.85 -11.00 -18.35
C ALA A 88 11.78 -11.70 -19.36
N GLN A 89 11.79 -11.27 -20.63
CA GLN A 89 12.68 -11.83 -21.65
C GLN A 89 14.16 -11.59 -21.34
N PHE A 90 14.49 -10.42 -20.80
CA PHE A 90 15.86 -10.09 -20.42
C PHE A 90 16.33 -10.92 -19.22
N LEU A 91 15.46 -11.09 -18.22
CA LEU A 91 15.75 -11.88 -17.03
C LEU A 91 15.93 -13.38 -17.36
N ASP A 92 15.18 -13.90 -18.34
CA ASP A 92 15.25 -15.29 -18.78
C ASP A 92 16.63 -15.67 -19.36
N GLU A 93 17.34 -14.72 -20.01
CA GLU A 93 18.70 -14.93 -20.53
C GLU A 93 19.71 -15.33 -19.43
N ASP A 94 19.47 -14.87 -18.20
CA ASP A 94 20.32 -15.13 -17.04
C ASP A 94 19.68 -16.17 -16.10
N ALA A 95 18.65 -16.89 -16.56
CA ALA A 95 17.84 -17.83 -15.78
C ALA A 95 17.24 -17.22 -14.50
N VAL A 96 16.94 -15.92 -14.53
CA VAL A 96 16.33 -15.19 -13.41
C VAL A 96 14.82 -15.16 -13.61
N SER A 97 14.09 -15.68 -12.63
CA SER A 97 12.62 -15.62 -12.63
C SER A 97 12.13 -14.33 -11.98
N VAL A 98 11.02 -13.78 -12.50
CA VAL A 98 10.30 -12.70 -11.81
C VAL A 98 9.79 -13.22 -10.45
N PRO A 99 9.99 -12.49 -9.34
CA PRO A 99 9.60 -12.95 -8.02
C PRO A 99 8.08 -12.75 -7.79
N VAL A 100 7.28 -13.71 -8.28
CA VAL A 100 5.82 -13.61 -8.33
C VAL A 100 5.19 -13.57 -6.94
N GLN A 101 5.71 -14.30 -5.95
CA GLN A 101 5.20 -14.25 -4.58
C GLN A 101 5.45 -12.86 -3.97
N SER A 102 6.63 -12.30 -4.20
CA SER A 102 7.01 -10.96 -3.73
C SER A 102 6.16 -9.87 -4.37
N LEU A 103 5.91 -9.96 -5.68
CA LEU A 103 4.97 -9.07 -6.37
C LEU A 103 3.55 -9.18 -5.81
N ARG A 104 3.09 -10.41 -5.52
CA ARG A 104 1.78 -10.64 -4.90
C ARG A 104 1.70 -10.02 -3.49
N VAL A 105 2.76 -10.15 -2.70
CA VAL A 105 2.89 -9.51 -1.38
C VAL A 105 2.78 -8.00 -1.50
N ALA A 106 3.55 -7.39 -2.39
CA ALA A 106 3.55 -5.95 -2.60
C ALA A 106 2.15 -5.44 -2.96
N ARG A 107 1.50 -6.10 -3.92
CA ARG A 107 0.12 -5.78 -4.33
C ARG A 107 -0.91 -5.97 -3.22
N THR A 108 -0.74 -7.00 -2.38
CA THR A 108 -1.63 -7.23 -1.23
C THR A 108 -1.46 -6.14 -0.17
N ALA A 109 -0.23 -5.67 0.07
CA ALA A 109 0.04 -4.55 0.97
C ALA A 109 -0.60 -3.25 0.49
N VAL A 110 -0.50 -2.94 -0.81
CA VAL A 110 -1.19 -1.79 -1.40
C VAL A 110 -2.70 -1.92 -1.30
N ALA A 111 -3.26 -3.07 -1.65
CA ALA A 111 -4.71 -3.31 -1.51
C ALA A 111 -5.18 -3.12 -0.06
N ARG A 112 -4.38 -3.53 0.94
CA ARG A 112 -4.69 -3.31 2.35
C ARG A 112 -4.61 -1.84 2.73
N HIS A 113 -3.60 -1.10 2.26
CA HIS A 113 -3.53 0.35 2.47
C HIS A 113 -4.78 1.06 1.96
N VAL A 114 -5.24 0.71 0.76
CA VAL A 114 -6.49 1.22 0.19
C VAL A 114 -7.70 0.81 1.05
N LEU A 115 -7.76 -0.44 1.52
CA LEU A 115 -8.82 -0.90 2.41
C LEU A 115 -8.89 -0.05 3.69
N GLU A 116 -7.76 0.40 4.22
CA GLU A 116 -7.71 1.28 5.39
C GLU A 116 -7.94 2.76 5.09
N GLY A 117 -8.30 3.11 3.84
CA GLY A 117 -8.62 4.47 3.43
C GLY A 117 -7.45 5.22 2.79
N GLY A 118 -6.29 4.58 2.69
CA GLY A 118 -5.11 5.14 2.06
C GLY A 118 -5.23 5.31 0.55
N GLN A 119 -4.35 6.13 -0.02
CA GLN A 119 -4.27 6.34 -1.46
C GLN A 119 -3.35 5.32 -2.13
N ARG A 120 -3.81 4.82 -3.28
CA ARG A 120 -3.02 3.99 -4.20
C ARG A 120 -2.01 4.86 -4.97
N HIS A 121 -0.78 4.38 -5.09
CA HIS A 121 0.26 5.05 -5.87
C HIS A 121 0.27 4.60 -7.33
N THR A 122 0.04 3.32 -7.57
CA THR A 122 -0.03 2.70 -8.89
C THR A 122 -1.43 2.11 -9.13
N GLY A 123 -1.87 2.11 -10.39
CA GLY A 123 -3.11 1.46 -10.81
C GLY A 123 -2.86 0.03 -11.27
N PHE A 124 -3.77 -0.89 -10.95
CA PHE A 124 -3.76 -2.26 -11.49
C PHE A 124 -4.21 -2.33 -12.96
N GLU A 125 -4.98 -1.32 -13.41
CA GLU A 125 -5.56 -1.19 -14.74
C GLU A 125 -5.45 0.28 -15.19
N ASP A 126 -5.49 0.56 -16.50
CA ASP A 126 -5.42 1.93 -17.04
C ASP A 126 -6.48 2.82 -16.39
N GLY A 127 -6.07 3.74 -15.50
CA GLY A 127 -6.96 4.59 -14.71
C GLY A 127 -7.07 4.16 -13.25
N LEU A 128 -6.79 5.11 -12.34
CA LEU A 128 -6.88 4.89 -10.90
C LEU A 128 -8.37 4.75 -10.51
N PRO A 129 -8.77 3.68 -9.81
CA PRO A 129 -10.11 3.60 -9.25
C PRO A 129 -10.41 4.82 -8.37
N ALA A 130 -11.68 5.20 -8.28
CA ALA A 130 -12.12 6.27 -7.40
C ALA A 130 -11.67 6.00 -5.95
N GLN A 131 -11.32 7.06 -5.22
CA GLN A 131 -11.06 6.99 -3.79
C GLN A 131 -12.28 6.41 -3.07
N GLY A 132 -12.08 5.56 -2.07
CA GLY A 132 -13.19 4.91 -1.34
C GLY A 132 -13.63 3.56 -1.90
N TYR A 133 -12.99 3.07 -2.96
CA TYR A 133 -13.34 1.81 -3.63
C TYR A 133 -12.12 0.89 -3.78
N LEU A 134 -12.37 -0.41 -3.88
CA LEU A 134 -11.42 -1.43 -4.32
C LEU A 134 -11.89 -2.06 -5.64
N SER A 135 -10.95 -2.47 -6.47
CA SER A 135 -11.20 -3.36 -7.61
C SER A 135 -11.49 -4.79 -7.14
N ILE A 136 -12.11 -5.59 -8.01
CA ILE A 136 -12.34 -7.02 -7.76
C ILE A 136 -11.02 -7.75 -7.52
N MET A 137 -9.96 -7.39 -8.24
CA MET A 137 -8.62 -7.97 -8.08
C MET A 137 -8.03 -7.66 -6.69
N GLU A 138 -8.13 -6.42 -6.21
CA GLU A 138 -7.67 -6.05 -4.86
C GLU A 138 -8.41 -6.84 -3.77
N VAL A 139 -9.74 -6.99 -3.91
CA VAL A 139 -10.53 -7.83 -2.98
C VAL A 139 -10.11 -9.29 -3.06
N ALA A 140 -9.81 -9.82 -4.25
CA ALA A 140 -9.32 -11.19 -4.42
C ALA A 140 -7.96 -11.42 -3.74
N LEU A 141 -7.04 -10.45 -3.86
CA LEU A 141 -5.76 -10.47 -3.16
C LEU A 141 -5.95 -10.53 -1.64
N LEU A 142 -6.76 -9.62 -1.09
CA LEU A 142 -7.03 -9.54 0.35
C LEU A 142 -7.75 -10.79 0.90
N ALA A 143 -8.66 -11.37 0.12
CA ALA A 143 -9.36 -12.59 0.49
C ALA A 143 -8.51 -13.86 0.33
N ASN A 144 -7.33 -13.75 -0.30
CA ASN A 144 -6.54 -14.88 -0.79
C ASN A 144 -7.37 -15.85 -1.66
N MET A 145 -8.12 -15.29 -2.60
CA MET A 145 -9.00 -16.00 -3.54
C MET A 145 -8.60 -15.66 -4.98
N ASP A 146 -9.07 -16.47 -5.94
CA ASP A 146 -8.99 -16.10 -7.35
C ASP A 146 -10.06 -15.06 -7.70
N GLU A 147 -9.76 -14.21 -8.69
CA GLU A 147 -10.64 -13.13 -9.11
C GLU A 147 -12.01 -13.63 -9.60
N ARG A 148 -12.05 -14.80 -10.27
CA ARG A 148 -13.30 -15.39 -10.76
C ARG A 148 -14.22 -15.77 -9.59
N SER A 149 -13.69 -16.32 -8.50
CA SER A 149 -14.45 -16.61 -7.29
C SER A 149 -15.01 -15.35 -6.64
N VAL A 150 -14.26 -14.25 -6.63
CA VAL A 150 -14.77 -12.96 -6.13
C VAL A 150 -15.86 -12.40 -7.05
N ARG A 151 -15.70 -12.48 -8.39
CA ARG A 151 -16.78 -12.11 -9.33
C ARG A 151 -18.04 -12.94 -9.11
N ASN A 152 -17.92 -14.24 -8.86
CA ASN A 152 -19.09 -15.07 -8.56
C ASN A 152 -19.80 -14.61 -7.27
N ALA A 153 -19.04 -14.12 -6.30
CA ALA A 153 -19.60 -13.58 -5.07
C ALA A 153 -20.36 -12.25 -5.28
N THR A 154 -20.16 -11.54 -6.39
CA THR A 154 -20.95 -10.32 -6.69
C THR A 154 -22.37 -10.63 -7.20
N ASN A 155 -22.67 -11.89 -7.50
CA ASN A 155 -24.02 -12.29 -7.91
C ASN A 155 -25.01 -12.14 -6.73
N PRO A 156 -26.14 -11.43 -6.91
CA PRO A 156 -27.14 -11.24 -5.85
C PRO A 156 -27.71 -12.54 -5.26
N SER A 157 -27.66 -13.64 -6.01
CA SER A 157 -28.11 -14.97 -5.57
C SER A 157 -27.07 -15.76 -4.75
N ALA A 158 -25.85 -15.25 -4.61
CA ALA A 158 -24.82 -15.90 -3.79
C ALA A 158 -25.24 -15.90 -2.30
N THR A 159 -24.79 -16.89 -1.54
CA THR A 159 -25.11 -17.04 -0.10
C THR A 159 -24.66 -15.84 0.74
N SER A 160 -23.58 -15.17 0.32
CA SER A 160 -23.09 -13.94 0.94
C SER A 160 -22.60 -13.02 -0.17
N PRO A 161 -23.53 -12.24 -0.76
CA PRO A 161 -23.22 -11.42 -1.92
C PRO A 161 -22.27 -10.28 -1.54
N LEU A 162 -21.37 -9.96 -2.47
CA LEU A 162 -20.48 -8.82 -2.44
C LEU A 162 -21.11 -7.70 -3.27
N ALA A 163 -21.60 -6.65 -2.60
CA ALA A 163 -22.19 -5.52 -3.30
C ALA A 163 -21.12 -4.76 -4.09
N THR A 164 -21.49 -4.30 -5.27
CA THR A 164 -20.59 -3.59 -6.18
C THR A 164 -21.28 -2.38 -6.79
N GLU A 165 -20.49 -1.40 -7.19
CA GLU A 165 -20.93 -0.22 -7.93
C GLU A 165 -20.22 -0.14 -9.28
N THR A 166 -20.91 0.34 -10.30
CA THR A 166 -20.32 0.56 -11.62
C THR A 166 -19.94 2.02 -11.76
N LEU A 167 -18.65 2.31 -11.84
CA LEU A 167 -18.10 3.65 -12.06
C LEU A 167 -17.34 3.65 -13.39
N GLU A 168 -17.66 4.59 -14.29
CA GLU A 168 -16.94 4.78 -15.56
C GLU A 168 -16.73 3.47 -16.37
N LYS A 169 -17.76 2.60 -16.38
CA LYS A 169 -17.78 1.28 -17.05
C LYS A 169 -16.99 0.15 -16.37
N ARG A 170 -16.45 0.37 -15.17
CA ARG A 170 -15.79 -0.66 -14.35
C ARG A 170 -16.57 -0.93 -13.08
N THR A 171 -16.47 -2.18 -12.61
CA THR A 171 -17.13 -2.62 -11.39
C THR A 171 -16.16 -2.55 -10.22
N PHE A 172 -16.56 -1.83 -9.18
CA PHE A 172 -15.78 -1.62 -7.97
C PHE A 172 -16.57 -2.01 -6.72
N VAL A 173 -15.86 -2.19 -5.61
CA VAL A 173 -16.40 -2.55 -4.31
C VAL A 173 -16.15 -1.38 -3.36
N PRO A 174 -17.19 -0.76 -2.77
CA PRO A 174 -16.98 0.25 -1.73
C PRO A 174 -16.16 -0.31 -0.55
N ILE A 175 -15.25 0.48 0.04
CA ILE A 175 -14.40 0.03 1.16
C ILE A 175 -15.21 -0.56 2.32
N ALA A 176 -16.31 0.12 2.71
CA ALA A 176 -17.15 -0.33 3.82
C ALA A 176 -17.73 -1.73 3.56
N GLU A 177 -18.15 -1.98 2.32
CA GLU A 177 -18.66 -3.27 1.88
C GLU A 177 -17.55 -4.33 1.82
N ALA A 178 -16.37 -3.98 1.30
CA ALA A 178 -15.21 -4.86 1.29
C ALA A 178 -14.83 -5.29 2.71
N LYS A 179 -14.78 -4.36 3.68
CA LYS A 179 -14.50 -4.66 5.10
C LYS A 179 -15.52 -5.65 5.67
N ARG A 180 -16.82 -5.39 5.47
CA ARG A 180 -17.92 -6.27 5.90
C ARG A 180 -17.75 -7.68 5.33
N TRP A 181 -17.53 -7.77 4.02
CA TRP A 181 -17.46 -9.05 3.32
C TRP A 181 -16.19 -9.85 3.67
N LEU A 182 -15.04 -9.17 3.75
CA LEU A 182 -13.75 -9.77 4.13
C LEU A 182 -13.73 -10.27 5.57
N ALA A 183 -14.41 -9.61 6.50
CA ALA A 183 -14.51 -10.04 7.90
C ALA A 183 -15.09 -11.46 8.06
N ALA A 184 -15.89 -11.94 7.10
CA ALA A 184 -16.44 -13.29 7.10
C ALA A 184 -15.55 -14.34 6.40
N ARG A 185 -14.39 -13.96 5.86
CA ARG A 185 -13.52 -14.83 5.05
C ARG A 185 -12.36 -15.38 5.86
N LYS A 186 -12.19 -16.70 5.83
CA LYS A 186 -11.08 -17.41 6.49
C LYS A 186 -9.69 -16.98 6.00
N GLY A 187 -9.59 -16.50 4.76
CA GLY A 187 -8.32 -16.08 4.15
C GLY A 187 -7.90 -14.66 4.52
N PHE A 188 -8.78 -13.86 5.13
CA PHE A 188 -8.49 -12.48 5.49
C PHE A 188 -8.08 -12.39 6.96
N VAL A 189 -6.96 -11.74 7.21
CA VAL A 189 -6.50 -11.38 8.55
C VAL A 189 -6.79 -9.90 8.77
N PRO A 190 -7.61 -9.51 9.77
CA PRO A 190 -7.84 -8.11 10.10
C PRO A 190 -6.54 -7.39 10.47
N THR A 191 -6.45 -6.11 10.11
CA THR A 191 -5.32 -5.28 10.48
C THR A 191 -5.30 -5.06 11.99
N THR A 192 -4.13 -5.18 12.61
CA THR A 192 -3.89 -4.97 14.04
C THR A 192 -2.80 -3.92 14.22
N GLY A 193 -2.84 -3.15 15.31
CA GLY A 193 -1.83 -2.11 15.60
C GLY A 193 -2.05 -0.78 14.88
N LEU A 194 -3.22 -0.55 14.28
CA LEU A 194 -3.62 0.77 13.79
C LEU A 194 -3.86 1.73 14.97
N PRO A 195 -3.42 3.00 14.88
CA PRO A 195 -3.75 4.00 15.87
C PRO A 195 -5.28 4.16 15.97
N GLY A 196 -5.84 3.90 17.16
CA GLY A 196 -7.28 3.97 17.43
C GLY A 196 -8.04 2.65 17.52
N GLN A 197 -7.38 1.48 17.37
CA GLN A 197 -8.03 0.17 17.57
C GLN A 197 -7.75 -0.51 18.92
N ALA A 198 -6.76 -0.04 19.68
CA ALA A 198 -6.70 -0.28 21.12
C ALA A 198 -7.51 0.84 21.82
N GLY A 199 -8.18 0.54 22.92
CA GLY A 199 -9.02 1.47 23.70
C GLY A 199 -8.33 2.72 24.28
N ASP A 200 -7.18 3.11 23.75
CA ASP A 200 -6.64 4.45 23.92
C ASP A 200 -7.26 5.36 22.87
N GLN A 201 -8.29 6.08 23.31
CA GLN A 201 -8.50 7.43 22.79
C GLN A 201 -7.24 8.22 23.13
N VAL A 202 -6.21 8.14 22.29
CA VAL A 202 -5.23 9.21 22.22
C VAL A 202 -6.05 10.40 21.76
N ALA A 203 -6.42 11.25 22.72
CA ALA A 203 -6.90 12.58 22.40
C ALA A 203 -5.86 13.15 21.44
N VAL A 204 -6.21 13.21 20.16
CA VAL A 204 -5.40 13.91 19.17
C VAL A 204 -5.46 15.34 19.64
N ALA A 205 -4.46 15.73 20.42
CA ALA A 205 -4.29 17.12 20.80
C ALA A 205 -4.32 17.87 19.46
N PRO A 206 -5.24 18.84 19.28
CA PRO A 206 -5.31 19.58 18.04
C PRO A 206 -3.90 20.04 17.72
N PRO A 207 -3.43 19.89 16.47
CA PRO A 207 -2.05 20.15 16.12
C PRO A 207 -1.67 21.53 16.65
N ALA A 208 -0.80 21.56 17.65
CA ALA A 208 -0.42 22.80 18.29
C ALA A 208 0.39 23.59 17.26
N LEU A 209 -0.16 24.71 16.81
CA LEU A 209 0.57 25.61 15.93
C LEU A 209 1.86 26.04 16.63
N ALA A 210 2.97 26.06 15.89
CA ALA A 210 4.20 26.64 16.41
C ALA A 210 3.91 28.08 16.91
N PRO A 211 4.50 28.51 18.04
CA PRO A 211 4.19 29.82 18.64
C PRO A 211 4.33 30.99 17.65
N ALA A 212 5.32 30.92 16.75
CA ALA A 212 5.52 31.90 15.69
C ALA A 212 4.35 31.95 14.68
N THR A 213 3.82 30.79 14.29
CA THR A 213 2.68 30.69 13.36
C THR A 213 1.40 31.21 14.00
N LEU A 214 1.16 30.87 15.28
CA LEU A 214 0.01 31.40 16.02
C LEU A 214 0.10 32.92 16.19
N ALA A 215 1.28 33.46 16.49
CA ALA A 215 1.51 34.90 16.58
C ALA A 215 1.25 35.61 15.23
N ALA A 216 1.74 35.04 14.12
CA ALA A 216 1.51 35.58 12.79
C ALA A 216 0.02 35.56 12.39
N LEU A 217 -0.70 34.46 12.68
CA LEU A 217 -2.15 34.37 12.46
C LEU A 217 -2.92 35.39 13.32
N THR A 218 -2.50 35.55 14.58
CA THR A 218 -3.12 36.51 15.51
C THR A 218 -2.95 37.94 15.01
N GLN A 219 -1.74 38.31 14.57
CA GLN A 219 -1.46 39.63 14.03
C GLN A 219 -2.28 39.91 12.77
N ARG A 220 -2.40 38.94 11.86
CA ARG A 220 -3.18 39.08 10.63
C ARG A 220 -4.68 39.16 10.91
N ALA A 221 -5.20 38.38 11.86
CA ALA A 221 -6.59 38.45 12.28
C ALA A 221 -6.92 39.81 12.89
N GLN A 222 -6.05 40.34 13.76
CA GLN A 222 -6.20 41.66 14.37
C GLN A 222 -6.17 42.80 13.34
N ALA A 223 -5.27 42.73 12.34
CA ALA A 223 -5.23 43.70 11.25
C ALA A 223 -6.52 43.73 10.41
N GLN A 224 -7.32 42.65 10.45
CA GLN A 224 -8.63 42.56 9.79
C GLN A 224 -9.81 42.75 10.74
N GLY A 225 -9.56 43.05 12.02
CA GLY A 225 -10.60 43.21 13.04
C GLY A 225 -11.37 41.92 13.36
N LEU A 226 -10.74 40.75 13.17
CA LEU A 226 -11.35 39.43 13.39
C LEU A 226 -10.73 38.72 14.59
N ALA A 227 -11.54 37.89 15.26
CA ALA A 227 -11.02 36.87 16.16
C ALA A 227 -10.21 35.83 15.36
N VAL A 228 -9.15 35.28 15.97
CA VAL A 228 -8.23 34.34 15.30
C VAL A 228 -8.97 33.13 14.75
N ASP A 229 -9.91 32.57 15.51
CA ASP A 229 -10.69 31.40 15.08
C ASP A 229 -11.54 31.70 13.84
N ALA A 230 -12.21 32.87 13.81
CA ALA A 230 -13.01 33.30 12.66
C ALA A 230 -12.13 33.57 11.42
N PHE A 231 -10.93 34.10 11.63
CA PHE A 231 -9.96 34.33 10.56
C PHE A 231 -9.44 33.01 9.96
N VAL A 232 -9.08 32.03 10.79
CA VAL A 232 -8.68 30.68 10.35
C VAL A 232 -9.82 30.00 9.60
N HIS A 233 -11.04 30.07 10.12
CA HIS A 233 -12.21 29.49 9.45
C HIS A 233 -12.45 30.08 8.06
N ARG A 234 -12.23 31.40 7.91
CA ARG A 234 -12.34 32.09 6.64
C ARG A 234 -11.23 31.70 5.65
N LEU A 235 -10.00 31.50 6.13
CA LEU A 235 -8.89 31.02 5.30
C LEU A 235 -9.16 29.63 4.73
N LEU A 236 -9.73 28.73 5.54
CA LEU A 236 -10.05 27.36 5.14
C LEU A 236 -11.25 27.25 4.19
N GLN A 237 -12.12 28.27 4.15
CA GLN A 237 -13.26 28.35 3.24
C GLN A 237 -12.96 29.10 1.94
N ALA A 238 -11.81 29.77 1.84
CA ALA A 238 -11.40 30.56 0.68
C ALA A 238 -10.58 29.76 -0.34
N THR A 239 -10.37 28.46 -0.09
CA THR A 239 -9.75 27.48 -0.97
C THR A 239 -10.80 26.53 -1.52
#